data_AF-A0AA86SXM9-F1
#
_entry.id   AF-A0AA86SXM9-F1
#
_cell.length_a   1.000
_cell.length_b   1.000
_cell.length_c   1.000
_cell.angle_alpha   90.00
_cell.angle_beta   90.00
_cell.angle_gamma   90.00
#
_symmetry.space_group_name_H-M   'P 1'
#
loop_
_entity.id
_entity.type
_entity.pdbx_description
1 polymer ?
#
loop_
_entity_poly.entity_id
_entity_poly.type
_entity_poly.pdbx_seq_one_letter_code
_entity_poly.pdbx_strand_id
1 'polypeptide(L)'
;MDINIKGEIERVNWKELSYSEFVERYMEKNKPVVFTGLMDSHHWRASTDWVTLHSQPNFQFFSTHFGASKVQVADCDTREFTDQKREEMLVADFIARCLHLEEASAVQCNNENFACNGASVSVPYLKDWHFVKEYPEYVAYDTPRFFRDDWLNLYLDNFRIHIDSDTEQPNEEICCSDYRFVYMGVKGSWTPLHADVFRSYSWSANVCGKKRWLFLDPSQCHFVFDRNMKNCVYNIFDEVSNSKFPGFIKAIWLECTQDAGEIIFVPSGWYHQVHNLEDTISINHNWFNAYNLSWVWNLLLRDYNEAKEYIEDIKDLCEDFEGLCQRNLAANTGMNFYDFFTFMSYFTLANLVLLRYINRRYGSTTGSSSTIAQHLSMNLGCLKKIASEMKHMRALEGNHDCVVDIIKAFEDPRFSKLCMHIGRTYAMVHEQSHLSSDFESTSMSDLVDLNDMKSYTSQIYTPDGLIKFIDDSVAEEDPFVLHIA
;
A
#
# COMPACT_ATOMS: atom_id res chain seq x y z
N MET A 1 -14.65 -5.19 -28.59
CA MET A 1 -14.14 -6.58 -28.53
C MET A 1 -14.59 -7.15 -27.21
N ASP A 2 -15.11 -8.37 -27.19
CA ASP A 2 -15.62 -8.96 -25.93
C ASP A 2 -14.44 -9.28 -25.01
N ILE A 3 -14.56 -8.88 -23.74
CA ILE A 3 -13.55 -9.15 -22.71
C ILE A 3 -13.62 -10.64 -22.36
N ASN A 4 -12.49 -11.34 -22.47
CA ASN A 4 -12.41 -12.76 -22.22
C ASN A 4 -12.31 -13.06 -20.71
N ILE A 5 -13.46 -13.06 -20.04
CA ILE A 5 -13.61 -13.37 -18.61
C ILE A 5 -13.73 -14.90 -18.47
N LYS A 6 -12.82 -15.53 -17.72
CA LYS A 6 -12.81 -17.00 -17.54
C LYS A 6 -12.68 -17.47 -16.08
N GLY A 7 -12.59 -16.56 -15.11
CA GLY A 7 -12.49 -16.94 -13.71
C GLY A 7 -13.20 -15.96 -12.78
N GLU A 8 -13.54 -16.46 -11.60
CA GLU A 8 -14.12 -15.70 -10.51
C GLU A 8 -13.13 -15.64 -9.35
N ILE A 9 -13.26 -14.61 -8.52
CA ILE A 9 -12.45 -14.46 -7.31
C ILE A 9 -13.13 -15.23 -6.17
N GLU A 10 -12.34 -16.01 -5.43
CA GLU A 10 -12.80 -16.80 -4.29
C GLU A 10 -13.38 -15.87 -3.21
N ARG A 11 -14.52 -16.26 -2.62
CA ARG A 11 -15.12 -15.61 -1.45
C ARG A 11 -14.94 -16.48 -0.22
N VAL A 12 -14.41 -15.90 0.85
CA VAL A 12 -14.15 -16.60 2.11
C VAL A 12 -14.73 -15.81 3.28
N ASN A 13 -15.42 -16.51 4.18
CA ASN A 13 -15.80 -15.92 5.46
C ASN A 13 -14.56 -15.78 6.33
N TRP A 14 -14.25 -14.56 6.78
CA TRP A 14 -13.01 -14.30 7.50
C TRP A 14 -12.86 -15.11 8.80
N LYS A 15 -13.98 -15.54 9.43
CA LYS A 15 -13.97 -16.35 10.66
C LYS A 15 -13.48 -17.77 10.43
N GLU A 16 -13.45 -18.22 9.18
CA GLU A 16 -13.00 -19.55 8.77
C GLU A 16 -11.53 -19.58 8.35
N LEU A 17 -10.81 -18.46 8.50
CA LEU A 17 -9.43 -18.32 8.05
C LEU A 17 -8.55 -17.76 9.17
N SER A 18 -7.49 -18.47 9.52
CA SER A 18 -6.41 -17.94 10.36
C SER A 18 -5.48 -17.02 9.57
N TYR A 19 -4.62 -16.25 10.26
CA TYR A 19 -3.62 -15.42 9.58
C TYR A 19 -2.65 -16.28 8.74
N SER A 20 -2.17 -17.41 9.29
CA SER A 20 -1.27 -18.32 8.57
C SER A 20 -1.92 -18.90 7.31
N GLU A 21 -3.18 -19.31 7.37
CA GLU A 21 -3.90 -19.79 6.18
C GLU A 21 -4.12 -18.67 5.15
N PHE A 22 -4.34 -17.43 5.59
CA PHE A 22 -4.40 -16.27 4.68
C PHE A 22 -3.08 -16.08 3.94
N VAL A 23 -1.96 -16.14 4.67
CA VAL A 23 -0.61 -16.04 4.10
C VAL A 23 -0.35 -17.15 3.07
N GLU A 24 -0.52 -18.41 3.47
CA GLU A 24 -0.22 -19.58 2.65
C GLU A 24 -1.12 -19.73 1.41
N ARG A 25 -2.38 -19.29 1.50
CA ARG A 25 -3.35 -19.44 0.40
C ARG A 25 -3.36 -18.26 -0.55
N TYR A 26 -3.14 -17.04 -0.06
CA TYR A 26 -3.40 -15.82 -0.81
C TYR A 26 -2.19 -14.88 -0.88
N MET A 27 -1.60 -14.52 0.26
CA MET A 27 -0.52 -13.52 0.28
C MET A 27 0.72 -14.04 -0.45
N GLU A 28 1.30 -15.17 -0.02
CA GLU A 28 2.50 -15.75 -0.66
C GLU A 28 2.24 -16.22 -2.09
N LYS A 29 1.05 -16.74 -2.34
CA LYS A 29 0.63 -17.21 -3.67
C LYS A 29 0.24 -16.06 -4.60
N ASN A 30 0.22 -14.82 -4.11
CA ASN A 30 -0.15 -13.62 -4.81
C ASN A 30 -1.52 -13.74 -5.51
N LYS A 31 -2.55 -14.21 -4.78
CA LYS A 31 -3.89 -14.50 -5.32
C LYS A 31 -4.96 -13.59 -4.71
N PRO A 32 -5.86 -13.00 -5.52
CA PRO A 32 -6.93 -12.15 -5.02
C PRO A 32 -7.97 -13.00 -4.28
N VAL A 33 -8.63 -12.41 -3.28
CA VAL A 33 -9.72 -13.02 -2.51
C VAL A 33 -10.66 -11.95 -2.00
N VAL A 34 -11.95 -12.28 -1.89
CA VAL A 34 -12.97 -11.44 -1.26
C VAL A 34 -13.32 -12.02 0.11
N PHE A 35 -13.27 -11.18 1.13
CA PHE A 35 -13.66 -11.52 2.50
C PHE A 35 -15.07 -11.03 2.80
N THR A 36 -15.87 -11.91 3.38
CA THR A 36 -17.22 -11.60 3.88
C THR A 36 -17.24 -11.60 5.41
N GLY A 37 -18.14 -10.80 6.00
CA GLY A 37 -18.37 -10.74 7.46
C GLY A 37 -17.29 -9.99 8.27
N LEU A 38 -16.25 -9.44 7.63
CA LEU A 38 -15.15 -8.75 8.30
C LEU A 38 -15.55 -7.33 8.76
N MET A 39 -16.56 -6.74 8.11
CA MET A 39 -17.13 -5.43 8.43
C MET A 39 -18.42 -5.55 9.26
N ASP A 40 -18.53 -6.53 10.17
CA ASP A 40 -19.73 -6.72 11.01
C ASP A 40 -20.10 -5.38 11.71
N SER A 41 -21.32 -4.90 11.41
CA SER A 41 -21.82 -3.50 11.49
C SER A 41 -21.78 -2.80 12.86
N HIS A 42 -21.28 -3.47 13.90
CA HIS A 42 -21.18 -2.91 15.26
C HIS A 42 -19.75 -2.49 15.65
N HIS A 43 -18.76 -2.73 14.79
CA HIS A 43 -17.37 -2.38 15.08
C HIS A 43 -16.87 -1.12 14.37
N TRP A 44 -17.39 -0.80 13.17
CA TRP A 44 -16.89 0.34 12.40
C TRP A 44 -17.87 1.51 12.42
N ARG A 45 -17.42 2.68 12.87
CA ARG A 45 -18.21 3.92 12.80
C ARG A 45 -18.52 4.30 11.35
N ALA A 46 -17.65 3.95 10.41
CA ALA A 46 -17.91 4.11 8.98
C ALA A 46 -19.20 3.38 8.55
N SER A 47 -19.46 2.18 9.07
CA SER A 47 -20.66 1.41 8.72
C SER A 47 -21.95 1.96 9.35
N THR A 48 -21.85 2.89 10.31
CA THR A 48 -23.01 3.50 10.99
C THR A 48 -23.23 4.94 10.57
N ASP A 49 -22.17 5.75 10.57
CA ASP A 49 -22.26 7.19 10.41
C ASP A 49 -22.23 7.57 8.93
N TRP A 50 -21.43 6.86 8.12
CA TRP A 50 -21.22 7.17 6.69
C TRP A 50 -22.31 6.60 5.80
N VAL A 51 -23.23 5.81 6.36
CA VAL A 51 -24.25 5.08 5.62
C VAL A 51 -25.63 5.44 6.17
N THR A 52 -26.59 5.65 5.27
CA THR A 52 -27.98 5.90 5.64
C THR A 52 -28.72 4.60 5.98
N LEU A 53 -29.95 4.70 6.50
CA LEU A 53 -30.83 3.55 6.73
C LEU A 53 -31.16 2.75 5.45
N HIS A 54 -30.91 3.33 4.27
CA HIS A 54 -31.13 2.70 2.96
C HIS A 54 -29.82 2.19 2.32
N SER A 55 -28.76 2.04 3.11
CA SER A 55 -27.45 1.56 2.65
C SER A 55 -26.80 2.43 1.56
N GLN A 56 -27.14 3.73 1.52
CA GLN A 56 -26.55 4.73 0.63
C GLN A 56 -25.54 5.62 1.37
N PRO A 57 -24.60 6.29 0.68
CA PRO A 57 -23.75 7.32 1.27
C PRO A 57 -24.54 8.36 2.09
N ASN A 58 -24.10 8.63 3.32
CA ASN A 58 -24.70 9.64 4.18
C ASN A 58 -24.10 11.02 3.91
N PHE A 59 -24.43 11.59 2.76
CA PHE A 59 -23.90 12.89 2.33
C PHE A 59 -24.16 14.02 3.34
N GLN A 60 -25.31 14.02 4.02
CA GLN A 60 -25.58 15.02 5.07
C GLN A 60 -24.56 14.93 6.21
N PHE A 61 -24.20 13.71 6.65
CA PHE A 61 -23.21 13.53 7.70
C PHE A 61 -21.83 14.06 7.28
N PHE A 62 -21.36 13.69 6.08
CA PHE A 62 -20.08 14.19 5.55
C PHE A 62 -20.07 15.71 5.39
N SER A 63 -21.11 16.30 4.80
CA SER A 63 -21.21 17.75 4.64
C SER A 63 -21.18 18.47 6.00
N THR A 64 -21.84 17.90 7.02
CA THR A 64 -21.91 18.49 8.36
C THR A 64 -20.57 18.41 9.12
N HIS A 65 -19.88 17.27 9.06
CA HIS A 65 -18.72 17.00 9.93
C HIS A 65 -17.37 17.20 9.24
N PHE A 66 -17.33 17.01 7.91
CA PHE A 66 -16.12 17.01 7.10
C PHE A 66 -16.22 17.92 5.88
N GLY A 67 -17.28 18.74 5.78
CA GLY A 67 -17.57 19.56 4.61
C GLY A 67 -16.46 20.56 4.24
N ALA A 68 -15.63 20.96 5.21
CA ALA A 68 -14.52 21.88 5.03
C ALA A 68 -13.20 21.21 4.57
N SER A 69 -13.13 19.88 4.53
CA SER A 69 -11.97 19.16 4.03
C SER A 69 -11.77 19.45 2.55
N LYS A 70 -10.52 19.67 2.16
CA LYS A 70 -10.10 19.77 0.77
C LYS A 70 -9.74 18.39 0.26
N VAL A 71 -10.37 17.98 -0.84
CA VAL A 71 -10.24 16.64 -1.41
C VAL A 71 -9.99 16.71 -2.91
N GLN A 72 -9.31 15.69 -3.42
CA GLN A 72 -9.11 15.50 -4.85
C GLN A 72 -10.31 14.76 -5.45
N VAL A 73 -10.90 15.33 -6.49
CA VAL A 73 -12.04 14.76 -7.21
C VAL A 73 -11.64 14.56 -8.66
N ALA A 74 -11.73 13.32 -9.13
CA ALA A 74 -11.51 12.95 -10.51
C ALA A 74 -12.77 13.22 -11.35
N ASP A 75 -12.55 13.83 -12.52
CA ASP A 75 -13.48 13.89 -13.64
C ASP A 75 -13.36 12.58 -14.42
N CYS A 76 -14.35 11.69 -14.30
CA CYS A 76 -14.28 10.37 -14.93
C CYS A 76 -14.36 10.39 -16.46
N ASP A 77 -14.77 11.50 -17.05
CA ASP A 77 -14.97 11.67 -18.49
C ASP A 77 -13.75 12.32 -19.17
N THR A 78 -12.89 13.00 -18.40
CA THR A 78 -11.70 13.67 -18.90
C THR A 78 -10.43 12.92 -18.50
N ARG A 79 -9.74 12.35 -19.49
CA ARG A 79 -8.42 11.73 -19.30
C ARG A 79 -7.31 12.79 -19.24
N GLU A 80 -6.41 12.63 -18.28
CA GLU A 80 -5.17 13.40 -18.12
C GLU A 80 -3.98 12.44 -18.03
N PHE A 81 -3.20 12.34 -19.12
CA PHE A 81 -2.12 11.36 -19.29
C PHE A 81 -2.57 9.90 -19.11
N THR A 82 -2.22 9.27 -17.98
CA THR A 82 -2.53 7.88 -17.62
C THR A 82 -3.64 7.76 -16.58
N ASP A 83 -4.12 8.88 -16.03
CA ASP A 83 -5.20 8.92 -15.04
C ASP A 83 -6.34 9.84 -15.52
N GLN A 84 -7.33 10.02 -14.68
CA GLN A 84 -8.40 11.00 -14.83
C GLN A 84 -7.91 12.38 -14.42
N LYS A 85 -8.42 13.44 -15.07
CA LYS A 85 -8.19 14.81 -14.66
C LYS A 85 -8.72 15.01 -13.25
N ARG A 86 -7.95 15.69 -12.39
CA ARG A 86 -8.34 15.95 -11.00
C ARG A 86 -8.54 17.43 -10.74
N GLU A 87 -9.45 17.74 -9.83
CA GLU A 87 -9.62 19.07 -9.26
C GLU A 87 -9.70 18.98 -7.73
N GLU A 88 -9.11 19.97 -7.05
CA GLU A 88 -9.29 20.13 -5.61
C GLU A 88 -10.60 20.88 -5.36
N MET A 89 -11.44 20.36 -4.45
CA MET A 89 -12.61 21.08 -3.95
C MET A 89 -12.92 20.73 -2.49
N LEU A 90 -13.85 21.46 -1.88
CA LEU A 90 -14.37 21.09 -0.56
C LEU A 90 -15.27 19.86 -0.66
N VAL A 91 -15.27 19.02 0.38
CA VAL A 91 -16.21 17.89 0.48
C VAL A 91 -17.67 18.37 0.36
N ALA A 92 -18.01 19.54 0.92
CA ALA A 92 -19.34 20.12 0.77
C ALA A 92 -19.69 20.44 -0.69
N ASP A 93 -18.73 20.94 -1.47
CA ASP A 93 -18.92 21.25 -2.89
C ASP A 93 -19.05 19.97 -3.73
N PHE A 94 -18.22 18.96 -3.44
CA PHE A 94 -18.31 17.63 -4.07
C PHE A 94 -19.69 17.00 -3.85
N ILE A 95 -20.18 17.04 -2.61
CA ILE A 95 -21.50 16.51 -2.26
C ILE A 95 -22.61 17.26 -2.98
N ALA A 96 -22.54 18.60 -3.05
CA ALA A 96 -23.52 19.39 -3.78
C ALA A 96 -23.57 19.01 -5.27
N ARG A 97 -22.41 18.72 -5.88
CA ARG A 97 -22.34 18.22 -7.28
C ARG A 97 -22.98 16.85 -7.44
N CYS A 98 -22.76 15.92 -6.49
CA CYS A 98 -23.37 14.60 -6.51
C CYS A 98 -24.90 14.68 -6.45
N LEU A 99 -25.44 15.48 -5.53
CA LEU A 99 -26.89 15.69 -5.38
C LEU A 99 -27.53 16.31 -6.63
N HIS A 100 -26.85 17.27 -7.26
CA HIS A 100 -27.34 17.87 -8.51
C HIS A 100 -27.40 16.85 -9.67
N LEU A 101 -26.47 15.90 -9.72
CA LEU A 101 -26.48 14.83 -10.72
C LEU A 101 -27.63 13.84 -10.52
N GLU A 102 -27.94 13.49 -9.27
CA GLU A 102 -29.10 12.66 -8.95
C GLU A 102 -30.40 13.33 -9.38
N GLU A 103 -30.57 14.62 -9.06
CA GLU A 103 -31.74 15.41 -9.47
C GLU A 103 -31.87 15.50 -11.00
N ALA A 104 -30.78 15.79 -11.70
CA ALA A 104 -30.77 15.88 -13.16
C ALA A 104 -31.14 14.54 -13.82
N SER A 105 -30.63 13.42 -13.28
CA SER A 105 -30.94 12.07 -13.76
C SER A 105 -32.41 11.70 -13.51
N ALA A 106 -32.96 12.06 -12.34
CA ALA A 106 -34.36 11.82 -12.01
C ALA A 106 -35.34 12.62 -12.89
N VAL A 107 -34.98 13.84 -13.30
CA VAL A 107 -35.77 14.68 -14.21
C VAL A 107 -35.77 14.13 -15.64
N GLN A 108 -34.64 13.58 -16.12
CA GLN A 108 -34.53 12.98 -17.45
C GLN A 108 -35.35 11.68 -17.58
N CYS A 109 -35.41 10.84 -16.55
CA CYS A 109 -36.26 9.63 -16.56
C CYS A 109 -37.77 9.94 -16.65
N ASN A 110 -38.20 11.15 -16.29
CA ASN A 110 -39.61 11.55 -16.30
C ASN A 110 -40.06 12.26 -17.60
N ASN A 111 -39.14 12.57 -18.52
CA ASN A 111 -39.44 13.27 -19.77
C ASN A 111 -38.64 12.66 -20.94
N GLU A 112 -39.19 11.65 -21.61
CA GLU A 112 -38.56 10.96 -22.76
C GLU A 112 -38.30 11.84 -24.01
N ASN A 113 -38.48 13.17 -23.96
CA ASN A 113 -38.50 14.02 -25.17
C ASN A 113 -37.68 15.33 -25.12
N PHE A 114 -36.67 15.46 -24.25
CA PHE A 114 -35.74 16.60 -24.34
C PHE A 114 -34.30 16.14 -24.62
N ALA A 115 -33.89 16.27 -25.88
CA ALA A 115 -32.48 16.34 -26.25
C ALA A 115 -31.90 17.64 -25.68
N CYS A 116 -31.25 17.57 -24.52
CA CYS A 116 -30.60 18.72 -23.92
C CYS A 116 -29.23 18.95 -24.57
N ASN A 117 -29.11 20.05 -25.31
CA ASN A 117 -27.85 20.71 -25.69
C ASN A 117 -27.13 21.33 -24.46
N GLY A 118 -27.17 20.67 -23.29
CA GLY A 118 -26.45 21.06 -22.09
C GLY A 118 -25.16 20.25 -22.00
N ALA A 119 -24.05 20.88 -21.61
CA ALA A 119 -22.79 20.19 -21.37
C ALA A 119 -23.04 18.99 -20.42
N SER A 120 -22.59 17.80 -20.82
CA SER A 120 -22.59 16.62 -19.96
C SER A 120 -21.90 16.99 -18.66
N VAL A 121 -22.61 16.92 -17.53
CA VAL A 121 -21.98 17.12 -16.22
C VAL A 121 -21.13 15.89 -15.98
N SER A 122 -19.82 16.08 -15.87
CA SER A 122 -18.87 15.00 -15.64
C SER A 122 -19.22 14.21 -14.38
N VAL A 123 -19.03 12.90 -14.41
CA VAL A 123 -19.21 12.00 -13.26
C VAL A 123 -18.06 12.20 -12.26
N PRO A 124 -18.32 12.81 -11.08
CA PRO A 124 -17.27 13.13 -10.12
C PRO A 124 -16.92 11.91 -9.27
N TYR A 125 -15.64 11.77 -8.96
CA TYR A 125 -15.16 10.70 -8.09
C TYR A 125 -14.12 11.21 -7.10
N LEU A 126 -14.49 11.34 -5.82
CA LEU A 126 -13.55 11.67 -4.75
C LEU A 126 -12.60 10.48 -4.54
N LYS A 127 -11.31 10.72 -4.77
CA LYS A 127 -10.25 9.71 -4.73
C LYS A 127 -9.13 10.14 -3.78
N ASP A 128 -8.47 9.15 -3.21
CA ASP A 128 -7.23 9.32 -2.45
C ASP A 128 -7.35 10.28 -1.25
N TRP A 129 -8.50 10.30 -0.57
CA TRP A 129 -8.67 11.14 0.62
C TRP A 129 -7.99 10.50 1.83
N HIS A 130 -6.93 11.15 2.32
CA HIS A 130 -6.14 10.78 3.50
C HIS A 130 -6.90 10.98 4.83
N PHE A 131 -8.10 10.41 4.92
CA PHE A 131 -9.05 10.64 6.01
C PHE A 131 -8.49 10.28 7.38
N VAL A 132 -7.75 9.16 7.49
CA VAL A 132 -7.20 8.69 8.77
C VAL A 132 -6.23 9.71 9.35
N LYS A 133 -5.38 10.28 8.49
CA LYS A 133 -4.43 11.32 8.89
C LYS A 133 -5.12 12.64 9.23
N GLU A 134 -6.13 13.02 8.47
CA GLU A 134 -6.86 14.27 8.70
C GLU A 134 -7.72 14.22 9.97
N TYR A 135 -8.32 13.06 10.26
CA TYR A 135 -9.25 12.85 11.39
C TYR A 135 -8.86 11.66 12.29
N PRO A 136 -7.69 11.70 12.94
CA PRO A 136 -7.19 10.58 13.74
C PRO A 136 -8.11 10.25 14.94
N GLU A 137 -8.79 11.25 15.50
CA GLU A 137 -9.67 11.11 16.67
C GLU A 137 -11.04 10.49 16.35
N TYR A 138 -11.47 10.50 15.07
CA TYR A 138 -12.80 10.00 14.71
C TYR A 138 -12.86 8.46 14.78
N VAL A 139 -11.75 7.79 14.45
CA VAL A 139 -11.60 6.33 14.32
C VAL A 139 -12.78 5.72 13.53
N ALA A 140 -12.72 5.84 12.21
CA ALA A 140 -13.76 5.35 11.31
C ALA A 140 -13.87 3.82 11.31
N TYR A 141 -12.74 3.13 11.49
CA TYR A 141 -12.60 1.68 11.43
C TYR A 141 -11.33 1.24 12.16
N ASP A 142 -11.25 -0.06 12.45
CA ASP A 142 -10.02 -0.73 12.86
C ASP A 142 -9.46 -1.53 11.69
N THR A 143 -8.16 -1.42 11.42
CA THR A 143 -7.50 -2.26 10.40
C THR A 143 -7.68 -3.74 10.77
N PRO A 144 -8.30 -4.55 9.88
CA PRO A 144 -8.49 -5.97 10.14
C PRO A 144 -7.18 -6.73 10.36
N ARG A 145 -7.22 -7.81 11.15
CA ARG A 145 -6.01 -8.56 11.57
C ARG A 145 -5.14 -9.03 10.40
N PHE A 146 -5.74 -9.39 9.26
CA PHE A 146 -5.03 -9.86 8.08
C PHE A 146 -4.16 -8.80 7.42
N PHE A 147 -4.42 -7.53 7.69
CA PHE A 147 -3.79 -6.40 7.01
C PHE A 147 -2.98 -5.51 7.95
N ARG A 148 -2.71 -5.96 9.18
CA ARG A 148 -1.95 -5.18 10.17
C ARG A 148 -0.43 -5.28 10.04
N ASP A 149 0.05 -6.29 9.31
CA ASP A 149 1.46 -6.41 8.95
C ASP A 149 1.77 -5.48 7.77
N ASP A 150 1.61 -4.18 8.01
CA ASP A 150 1.66 -3.09 7.04
C ASP A 150 2.90 -2.24 7.27
N TRP A 151 4.04 -2.68 6.75
CA TRP A 151 5.31 -2.00 7.03
C TRP A 151 5.33 -0.57 6.45
N LEU A 152 4.63 -0.34 5.34
CA LEU A 152 4.57 0.97 4.69
C LEU A 152 3.93 2.02 5.60
N ASN A 153 2.70 1.79 6.06
CA ASN A 153 2.00 2.76 6.89
C ASN A 153 2.60 2.83 8.30
N LEU A 154 3.11 1.72 8.84
CA LEU A 154 3.85 1.73 10.11
C LEU A 154 5.09 2.61 10.06
N TYR A 155 5.81 2.59 8.93
CA TYR A 155 6.93 3.48 8.70
C TYR A 155 6.45 4.93 8.61
N LEU A 156 5.45 5.21 7.77
CA LEU A 156 4.95 6.57 7.52
C LEU A 156 4.28 7.23 8.74
N ASP A 157 3.74 6.45 9.68
CA ASP A 157 3.24 6.95 10.97
C ASP A 157 4.37 7.52 11.85
N ASN A 158 5.61 7.11 11.63
CA ASN A 158 6.76 7.44 12.49
C ASN A 158 7.86 8.21 11.75
N PHE A 159 7.98 8.05 10.44
CA PHE A 159 9.08 8.52 9.61
C PHE A 159 8.57 9.12 8.31
N ARG A 160 9.44 9.85 7.61
CA ARG A 160 9.15 10.39 6.28
C ARG A 160 9.99 9.68 5.24
N ILE A 161 9.44 9.51 4.05
CA ILE A 161 10.16 9.14 2.83
C ILE A 161 10.67 10.47 2.22
N HIS A 162 11.89 10.49 1.66
CA HIS A 162 12.59 11.68 1.13
C HIS A 162 13.14 12.62 2.20
N ILE A 163 14.04 12.12 3.06
CA ILE A 163 14.80 12.97 3.98
C ILE A 163 15.92 13.66 3.18
N ASP A 164 15.61 14.78 2.53
CA ASP A 164 16.66 15.62 1.94
C ASP A 164 17.24 16.52 3.06
N SER A 165 18.54 16.39 3.35
CA SER A 165 19.21 17.16 4.41
C SER A 165 19.34 18.65 4.09
N ASP A 166 19.17 19.02 2.82
CA ASP A 166 19.61 20.32 2.29
C ASP A 166 18.48 21.31 2.04
N THR A 167 17.21 20.94 2.27
CA THR A 167 16.06 21.83 2.10
C THR A 167 15.29 22.04 3.40
N GLU A 168 15.49 23.19 4.04
CA GLU A 168 14.64 23.70 5.15
C GLU A 168 13.19 24.02 4.69
N GLN A 169 12.90 23.90 3.39
CA GLN A 169 11.55 23.97 2.87
C GLN A 169 11.13 22.60 2.36
N PRO A 170 10.14 21.94 3.00
CA PRO A 170 9.61 20.70 2.48
C PRO A 170 8.97 20.96 1.11
N ASN A 171 9.38 20.23 0.08
CA ASN A 171 8.54 20.08 -1.11
C ASN A 171 7.30 19.29 -0.69
N GLU A 172 6.22 19.99 -0.31
CA GLU A 172 4.93 19.40 0.06
C GLU A 172 4.39 18.46 -1.04
N GLU A 173 4.81 18.66 -2.29
CA GLU A 173 4.37 17.89 -3.47
C GLU A 173 4.82 16.41 -3.48
N ILE A 174 5.94 16.04 -2.83
CA ILE A 174 6.50 14.67 -2.94
C ILE A 174 6.15 13.81 -1.70
N CYS A 175 5.68 14.42 -0.61
CA CYS A 175 5.50 13.73 0.67
C CYS A 175 4.09 13.11 0.80
N CYS A 176 3.90 11.90 0.26
CA CYS A 176 2.76 11.06 0.64
C CYS A 176 2.91 10.65 2.11
N SER A 177 1.92 11.00 2.94
CA SER A 177 2.00 10.81 4.39
C SER A 177 1.47 9.49 4.92
N ASP A 178 0.66 8.81 4.13
CA ASP A 178 0.05 7.52 4.42
C ASP A 178 -0.60 6.98 3.14
N TYR A 179 -0.69 5.66 3.02
CA TYR A 179 -1.39 5.01 1.91
C TYR A 179 -2.71 4.40 2.41
N ARG A 180 -3.51 5.25 3.06
CA ARG A 180 -4.81 4.93 3.66
C ARG A 180 -5.84 5.91 3.13
N PHE A 181 -6.70 5.45 2.24
CA PHE A 181 -7.56 6.29 1.43
C PHE A 181 -9.04 6.01 1.66
N VAL A 182 -9.83 7.08 1.66
CA VAL A 182 -11.27 7.01 1.46
C VAL A 182 -11.59 7.40 0.02
N TYR A 183 -12.45 6.61 -0.61
CA TYR A 183 -13.01 6.88 -1.92
C TYR A 183 -14.52 7.07 -1.79
N MET A 184 -15.08 8.05 -2.49
CA MET A 184 -16.52 8.29 -2.55
C MET A 184 -16.91 8.65 -3.98
N GLY A 185 -17.75 7.82 -4.59
CA GLY A 185 -18.13 7.99 -5.99
C GLY A 185 -19.61 7.71 -6.21
N VAL A 186 -20.22 8.45 -7.13
CA VAL A 186 -21.57 8.17 -7.60
C VAL A 186 -21.58 7.03 -8.61
N LYS A 187 -22.74 6.43 -8.85
CA LYS A 187 -22.93 5.39 -9.86
C LYS A 187 -22.37 5.82 -11.22
N GLY A 188 -21.58 4.94 -11.83
CA GLY A 188 -20.91 5.18 -13.11
C GLY A 188 -19.50 5.78 -12.98
N SER A 189 -19.10 6.23 -11.78
CA SER A 189 -17.69 6.57 -11.53
C SER A 189 -16.82 5.31 -11.59
N TRP A 190 -15.57 5.46 -12.01
CA TRP A 190 -14.68 4.34 -12.25
C TRP A 190 -13.21 4.74 -12.12
N THR A 191 -12.33 3.76 -11.91
CA THR A 191 -10.87 3.94 -11.89
C THR A 191 -10.26 3.26 -13.12
N PRO A 192 -9.37 3.93 -13.87
CA PRO A 192 -8.66 3.35 -15.01
C PRO A 192 -7.87 2.07 -14.68
N LEU A 193 -7.52 1.31 -15.72
CA LEU A 193 -6.73 0.10 -15.55
C LEU A 193 -5.34 0.45 -15.04
N HIS A 194 -4.97 -0.07 -13.87
CA HIS A 194 -3.69 0.19 -13.24
C HIS A 194 -3.27 -1.00 -12.38
N ALA A 195 -2.03 -1.01 -11.94
CA ALA A 195 -1.60 -1.85 -10.83
C ALA A 195 -1.04 -0.93 -9.75
N ASP A 196 -1.27 -1.30 -8.49
CA ASP A 196 -1.03 -0.43 -7.34
C ASP A 196 0.39 0.13 -7.25
N VAL A 197 0.49 1.31 -6.64
CA VAL A 197 1.73 2.00 -6.28
C VAL A 197 2.69 1.07 -5.56
N PHE A 198 3.99 1.20 -5.80
CA PHE A 198 5.04 0.30 -5.29
C PHE A 198 4.89 -1.18 -5.66
N ARG A 199 3.92 -1.58 -6.50
CA ARG A 199 3.44 -2.97 -6.58
C ARG A 199 3.10 -3.53 -5.19
N SER A 200 2.62 -2.66 -4.31
CA SER A 200 2.11 -3.03 -2.99
C SER A 200 0.95 -4.02 -3.10
N TYR A 201 0.63 -4.64 -1.97
CA TYR A 201 -0.70 -5.19 -1.75
C TYR A 201 -1.68 -4.04 -1.53
N SER A 202 -2.96 -4.32 -1.78
CA SER A 202 -4.06 -3.44 -1.42
C SER A 202 -5.25 -4.22 -0.87
N TRP A 203 -6.06 -3.56 -0.07
CA TRP A 203 -7.34 -4.05 0.40
C TRP A 203 -8.34 -2.93 0.24
N SER A 204 -9.53 -3.25 -0.25
CA SER A 204 -10.62 -2.28 -0.38
C SER A 204 -11.84 -2.82 0.34
N ALA A 205 -12.24 -2.12 1.41
CA ALA A 205 -13.46 -2.39 2.15
C ALA A 205 -14.59 -1.53 1.61
N ASN A 206 -15.63 -2.18 1.09
CA ASN A 206 -16.77 -1.49 0.50
C ASN A 206 -17.81 -1.20 1.59
N VAL A 207 -17.85 0.04 2.08
CA VAL A 207 -18.69 0.46 3.21
C VAL A 207 -20.18 0.49 2.82
N CYS A 208 -20.47 1.01 1.63
CA CYS A 208 -21.79 1.00 1.01
C CYS A 208 -21.67 1.00 -0.52
N GLY A 209 -22.76 0.68 -1.21
CA GLY A 209 -22.78 0.58 -2.67
C GLY A 209 -22.23 -0.74 -3.20
N LYS A 210 -21.84 -0.75 -4.46
CA LYS A 210 -21.44 -1.97 -5.20
C LYS A 210 -20.37 -1.64 -6.23
N LYS A 211 -19.30 -2.43 -6.28
CA LYS A 211 -18.20 -2.26 -7.22
C LYS A 211 -18.05 -3.46 -8.13
N ARG A 212 -17.77 -3.23 -9.41
CA ARG A 212 -17.35 -4.25 -10.37
C ARG A 212 -15.85 -4.15 -10.57
N TRP A 213 -15.16 -5.26 -10.35
CA TRP A 213 -13.71 -5.36 -10.51
C TRP A 213 -13.37 -6.31 -11.65
N LEU A 214 -12.39 -5.91 -12.45
CA LEU A 214 -11.81 -6.71 -13.51
C LEU A 214 -10.32 -6.81 -13.23
N PHE A 215 -9.79 -8.03 -13.12
CA PHE A 215 -8.42 -8.32 -12.73
C PHE A 215 -7.68 -9.06 -13.83
N LEU A 216 -6.41 -8.69 -14.01
CA LEU A 216 -5.47 -9.32 -14.90
C LEU A 216 -4.25 -9.77 -14.12
N ASP A 217 -3.95 -11.07 -14.21
CA ASP A 217 -2.79 -11.68 -13.56
C ASP A 217 -1.48 -11.00 -14.01
N PRO A 218 -0.53 -10.72 -13.10
CA PRO A 218 0.73 -10.05 -13.42
C PRO A 218 1.52 -10.72 -14.55
N SER A 219 1.44 -12.05 -14.70
CA SER A 219 2.10 -12.80 -15.79
C SER A 219 1.57 -12.43 -17.18
N GLN A 220 0.37 -11.87 -17.25
CA GLN A 220 -0.31 -11.44 -18.46
C GLN A 220 -0.19 -9.93 -18.71
N CYS A 221 0.53 -9.17 -17.87
CA CYS A 221 0.58 -7.71 -17.94
C CYS A 221 0.97 -7.20 -19.34
N HIS A 222 1.88 -7.88 -20.04
CA HIS A 222 2.31 -7.52 -21.38
C HIS A 222 1.19 -7.51 -22.44
N PHE A 223 0.05 -8.15 -22.19
CA PHE A 223 -1.08 -8.13 -23.12
C PHE A 223 -1.88 -6.83 -23.09
N VAL A 224 -1.75 -6.01 -22.03
CA VAL A 224 -2.43 -4.71 -21.92
C VAL A 224 -1.54 -3.53 -22.29
N PHE A 225 -0.36 -3.77 -22.84
CA PHE A 225 0.50 -2.71 -23.37
C PHE A 225 0.40 -2.61 -24.89
N ASP A 226 0.71 -1.42 -25.39
CA ASP A 226 0.85 -1.17 -26.82
C ASP A 226 2.05 -1.94 -27.42
N ARG A 227 2.18 -1.90 -28.74
CA ARG A 227 3.26 -2.60 -29.47
C ARG A 227 4.67 -2.20 -29.04
N ASN A 228 4.80 -1.02 -28.44
CA ASN A 228 6.08 -0.45 -28.05
C ASN A 228 6.35 -0.65 -26.55
N MET A 229 5.44 -1.31 -25.83
CA MET A 229 5.48 -1.50 -24.38
C MET A 229 5.53 -0.17 -23.59
N LYS A 230 5.01 0.92 -24.17
CA LYS A 230 5.08 2.26 -23.55
C LYS A 230 3.78 2.67 -22.88
N ASN A 231 2.66 2.34 -23.50
CA ASN A 231 1.35 2.75 -23.00
C ASN A 231 0.52 1.54 -22.60
N CYS A 232 -0.01 1.55 -21.39
CA CYS A 232 -1.02 0.59 -20.96
C CYS A 232 -2.41 1.00 -21.49
N VAL A 233 -3.31 0.04 -21.66
CA VAL A 233 -4.74 0.29 -21.86
C VAL A 233 -5.26 1.14 -20.70
N TYR A 234 -6.00 2.20 -21.02
CA TYR A 234 -6.63 3.09 -20.03
C TYR A 234 -8.04 2.60 -19.66
N ASN A 235 -8.91 2.53 -20.67
CA ASN A 235 -10.24 1.93 -20.56
C ASN A 235 -10.34 0.62 -21.36
N ILE A 236 -10.51 -0.51 -20.66
CA ILE A 236 -10.66 -1.84 -21.28
C ILE A 236 -11.98 -2.03 -22.04
N PHE A 237 -12.97 -1.16 -21.84
CA PHE A 237 -14.24 -1.20 -22.54
C PHE A 237 -14.26 -0.37 -23.83
N ASP A 238 -13.49 0.72 -23.89
CA ASP A 238 -13.59 1.72 -24.98
C ASP A 238 -12.35 1.80 -25.89
N GLU A 239 -11.13 1.59 -25.36
CA GLU A 239 -9.89 1.90 -26.10
C GLU A 239 -9.24 0.69 -26.78
N VAL A 240 -9.85 -0.49 -26.69
CA VAL A 240 -9.22 -1.74 -27.10
C VAL A 240 -9.43 -1.99 -28.59
N SER A 241 -8.36 -1.80 -29.37
CA SER A 241 -8.30 -2.17 -30.79
C SER A 241 -7.08 -3.06 -31.07
N ASN A 242 -7.21 -4.01 -32.00
CA ASN A 242 -6.13 -4.94 -32.38
C ASN A 242 -4.93 -4.22 -33.01
N SER A 243 -5.14 -3.01 -33.53
CA SER A 243 -4.05 -2.18 -34.03
C SER A 243 -3.21 -1.60 -32.89
N LYS A 244 -3.85 -1.02 -31.86
CA LYS A 244 -3.18 -0.36 -30.73
C LYS A 244 -2.66 -1.37 -29.70
N PHE A 245 -3.49 -2.34 -29.32
CA PHE A 245 -3.23 -3.34 -28.27
C PHE A 245 -3.42 -4.77 -28.81
N PRO A 246 -2.50 -5.28 -29.65
CA PRO A 246 -2.66 -6.58 -30.30
C PRO A 246 -2.65 -7.77 -29.33
N GLY A 247 -2.06 -7.60 -28.14
CA GLY A 247 -2.02 -8.63 -27.10
C GLY A 247 -3.35 -8.82 -26.37
N PHE A 248 -4.21 -7.79 -26.35
CA PHE A 248 -5.35 -7.73 -25.43
C PHE A 248 -6.32 -8.90 -25.60
N ILE A 249 -6.58 -9.33 -26.84
CA ILE A 249 -7.50 -10.44 -27.12
C ILE A 249 -7.05 -11.78 -26.52
N LYS A 250 -5.77 -11.90 -26.14
CA LYS A 250 -5.21 -13.08 -25.48
C LYS A 250 -5.32 -13.01 -23.95
N ALA A 251 -5.58 -11.84 -23.38
CA ALA A 251 -5.69 -11.65 -21.95
C ALA A 251 -6.88 -12.42 -21.40
N ILE A 252 -6.66 -13.10 -20.28
CA ILE A 252 -7.69 -13.79 -19.51
C ILE A 252 -7.95 -13.00 -18.24
N TRP A 253 -9.19 -12.55 -18.07
CA TRP A 253 -9.61 -11.71 -16.97
C TRP A 253 -10.34 -12.51 -15.89
N LEU A 254 -10.14 -12.12 -14.64
CA LEU A 254 -11.03 -12.46 -13.54
C LEU A 254 -12.01 -11.31 -13.31
N GLU A 255 -13.23 -11.64 -12.90
CA GLU A 255 -14.25 -10.66 -12.56
C GLU A 255 -14.82 -10.94 -11.17
N CYS A 256 -15.12 -9.87 -10.43
CA CYS A 256 -16.00 -9.97 -9.28
C CYS A 256 -16.85 -8.72 -9.11
N THR A 257 -18.07 -8.90 -8.61
CA THR A 257 -18.85 -7.83 -8.00
C THR A 257 -18.62 -7.85 -6.50
N GLN A 258 -18.16 -6.73 -5.94
CA GLN A 258 -17.98 -6.54 -4.50
C GLN A 258 -19.22 -5.82 -3.95
N ASP A 259 -19.90 -6.47 -3.01
CA ASP A 259 -21.08 -5.94 -2.33
C ASP A 259 -20.69 -5.12 -1.10
N ALA A 260 -21.65 -4.39 -0.51
CA ALA A 260 -21.45 -3.66 0.74
C ALA A 260 -21.10 -4.63 1.89
N GLY A 261 -20.11 -4.27 2.70
CA GLY A 261 -19.61 -5.10 3.81
C GLY A 261 -18.54 -6.13 3.41
N GLU A 262 -18.21 -6.25 2.12
CA GLU A 262 -17.13 -7.11 1.64
C GLU A 262 -15.79 -6.36 1.57
N ILE A 263 -14.69 -7.07 1.84
CA ILE A 263 -13.32 -6.56 1.69
C ILE A 263 -12.59 -7.39 0.64
N ILE A 264 -12.09 -6.75 -0.42
CA ILE A 264 -11.27 -7.44 -1.43
C ILE A 264 -9.78 -7.25 -1.14
N PHE A 265 -8.99 -8.33 -1.23
CA PHE A 265 -7.53 -8.30 -1.24
C PHE A 265 -7.02 -8.28 -2.68
N VAL A 266 -6.21 -7.28 -2.99
CA VAL A 266 -5.55 -7.04 -4.28
C VAL A 266 -4.07 -7.37 -4.12
N PRO A 267 -3.57 -8.44 -4.77
CA PRO A 267 -2.17 -8.82 -4.63
C PRO A 267 -1.23 -7.98 -5.50
N SER A 268 0.07 -8.08 -5.24
CA SER A 268 1.12 -7.30 -5.91
C SER A 268 1.10 -7.50 -7.42
N GLY A 269 1.11 -6.38 -8.15
CA GLY A 269 1.23 -6.34 -9.60
C GLY A 269 -0.02 -6.73 -10.39
N TRP A 270 -1.14 -7.03 -9.72
CA TRP A 270 -2.40 -7.32 -10.40
C TRP A 270 -2.96 -6.06 -11.04
N TYR A 271 -3.05 -6.06 -12.36
CA TYR A 271 -3.70 -4.98 -13.08
C TYR A 271 -5.20 -5.08 -12.88
N HIS A 272 -5.85 -3.99 -12.51
CA HIS A 272 -7.26 -4.00 -12.23
C HIS A 272 -7.95 -2.70 -12.65
N GLN A 273 -9.22 -2.83 -13.05
CA GLN A 273 -10.11 -1.72 -13.36
C GLN A 273 -11.39 -1.87 -12.53
N VAL A 274 -11.88 -0.76 -11.97
CA VAL A 274 -12.98 -0.78 -11.00
C VAL A 274 -14.07 0.20 -11.43
N HIS A 275 -15.32 -0.25 -11.39
CA HIS A 275 -16.50 0.56 -11.71
C HIS A 275 -17.48 0.55 -10.54
N ASN A 276 -17.94 1.72 -10.11
CA ASN A 276 -18.99 1.84 -9.10
C ASN A 276 -20.36 1.64 -9.78
N LEU A 277 -21.03 0.52 -9.47
CA LEU A 277 -22.34 0.16 -10.01
C LEU A 277 -23.49 0.88 -9.28
N GLU A 278 -23.22 1.37 -8.08
CA GLU A 278 -24.09 2.12 -7.18
C GLU A 278 -23.27 3.23 -6.52
N ASP A 279 -23.92 4.21 -5.88
CA ASP A 279 -23.21 5.23 -5.10
C ASP A 279 -22.47 4.55 -3.94
N THR A 280 -21.18 4.83 -3.84
CA THR A 280 -20.25 3.96 -3.10
C THR A 280 -19.31 4.77 -2.23
N ILE A 281 -19.07 4.27 -1.01
CA ILE A 281 -17.95 4.68 -0.16
C ILE A 281 -17.08 3.46 0.10
N SER A 282 -15.77 3.59 -0.10
CA SER A 282 -14.83 2.54 0.26
C SER A 282 -13.61 3.08 1.00
N ILE A 283 -13.04 2.23 1.84
CA ILE A 283 -11.78 2.46 2.53
C ILE A 283 -10.74 1.53 1.91
N ASN A 284 -9.61 2.07 1.48
CA ASN A 284 -8.54 1.27 0.90
C ASN A 284 -7.21 1.55 1.57
N HIS A 285 -6.39 0.52 1.74
CA HIS A 285 -4.99 0.67 2.13
C HIS A 285 -4.11 0.04 1.07
N ASN A 286 -2.96 0.67 0.81
CA ASN A 286 -1.85 -0.01 0.18
C ASN A 286 -0.80 -0.33 1.24
N TRP A 287 -0.24 -1.54 1.20
CA TRP A 287 0.85 -1.95 2.08
C TRP A 287 1.80 -2.94 1.44
N PHE A 288 2.99 -3.05 2.00
CA PHE A 288 3.90 -4.15 1.73
C PHE A 288 4.58 -4.58 3.01
N ASN A 289 5.14 -5.79 3.00
CA ASN A 289 5.84 -6.43 4.10
C ASN A 289 6.86 -7.43 3.52
N ALA A 290 7.38 -8.34 4.35
CA ALA A 290 8.35 -9.33 3.89
C ALA A 290 7.86 -10.15 2.69
N TYR A 291 6.57 -10.46 2.57
CA TYR A 291 6.07 -11.37 1.53
C TYR A 291 6.09 -10.77 0.12
N ASN A 292 6.04 -9.44 -0.02
CA ASN A 292 6.08 -8.78 -1.33
C ASN A 292 7.16 -7.72 -1.49
N LEU A 293 8.12 -7.62 -0.56
CA LEU A 293 9.20 -6.63 -0.66
C LEU A 293 10.01 -6.74 -1.97
N SER A 294 10.14 -7.95 -2.53
CA SER A 294 10.78 -8.16 -3.84
C SER A 294 10.03 -7.48 -4.99
N TRP A 295 8.71 -7.36 -4.92
CA TRP A 295 7.93 -6.65 -5.95
C TRP A 295 8.22 -5.16 -5.94
N VAL A 296 8.37 -4.58 -4.74
CA VAL A 296 8.78 -3.18 -4.56
C VAL A 296 10.18 -2.95 -5.12
N TRP A 297 11.15 -3.81 -4.74
CA TRP A 297 12.52 -3.71 -5.24
C TRP A 297 12.60 -3.84 -6.77
N ASN A 298 11.92 -4.83 -7.36
CA ASN A 298 11.92 -5.03 -8.80
C ASN A 298 11.30 -3.84 -9.55
N LEU A 299 10.27 -3.19 -8.98
CA LEU A 299 9.71 -1.97 -9.54
C LEU A 299 10.74 -0.84 -9.52
N LEU A 300 11.33 -0.56 -8.35
CA LEU A 300 12.32 0.50 -8.19
C LEU A 300 13.51 0.30 -9.12
N LEU A 301 14.00 -0.94 -9.24
CA LEU A 301 15.12 -1.27 -10.12
C LEU A 301 14.77 -1.03 -11.60
N ARG A 302 13.58 -1.45 -12.03
CA ARG A 302 13.11 -1.20 -13.40
C ARG A 302 12.99 0.30 -13.67
N ASP A 303 12.29 1.02 -12.80
CA ASP A 303 11.97 2.43 -13.00
C ASP A 303 13.23 3.30 -12.91
N TYR A 304 14.23 2.89 -12.11
CA TYR A 304 15.55 3.49 -12.09
C TYR A 304 16.27 3.34 -13.44
N ASN A 305 16.28 2.13 -14.00
CA ASN A 305 16.93 1.88 -15.29
C ASN A 305 16.23 2.66 -16.41
N GLU A 306 14.90 2.71 -16.41
CA GLU A 306 14.15 3.55 -17.35
C GLU A 306 14.51 5.03 -17.18
N ALA A 307 14.43 5.56 -15.96
CA ALA A 307 14.77 6.95 -15.67
C ALA A 307 16.19 7.31 -16.13
N LYS A 308 17.15 6.43 -15.86
CA LYS A 308 18.56 6.57 -16.28
C LYS A 308 18.70 6.58 -17.80
N GLU A 309 18.09 5.62 -18.50
CA GLU A 309 18.11 5.55 -19.96
C GLU A 309 17.50 6.80 -20.61
N TYR A 310 16.45 7.36 -20.03
CA TYR A 310 15.78 8.56 -20.53
C TYR A 310 16.64 9.83 -20.49
N ILE A 311 17.60 9.91 -19.57
CA ILE A 311 18.44 11.11 -19.37
C ILE A 311 19.92 10.86 -19.69
N GLU A 312 20.28 9.68 -20.23
CA GLU A 312 21.68 9.30 -20.48
C GLU A 312 22.41 10.28 -21.41
N ASP A 313 21.69 11.01 -22.27
CA ASP A 313 22.25 12.00 -23.20
C ASP A 313 22.85 13.24 -22.50
N ILE A 314 22.42 13.56 -21.28
CA ILE A 314 22.96 14.68 -20.49
C ILE A 314 23.99 14.25 -19.44
N LYS A 315 24.38 12.98 -19.42
CA LYS A 315 25.29 12.41 -18.40
C LYS A 315 26.63 13.13 -18.29
N ASP A 316 27.25 13.41 -19.43
CA ASP A 316 28.55 14.12 -19.45
C ASP A 316 28.42 15.64 -19.17
N LEU A 317 27.18 16.14 -19.11
CA LEU A 317 26.86 17.55 -18.82
C LEU A 317 26.42 17.76 -17.36
N CYS A 318 26.12 16.68 -16.63
CA CYS A 318 25.58 16.70 -15.28
C CYS A 318 26.66 16.32 -14.27
N GLU A 319 26.98 17.21 -13.33
CA GLU A 319 27.95 16.93 -12.26
C GLU A 319 27.48 15.80 -11.32
N ASP A 320 26.17 15.71 -11.08
CA ASP A 320 25.53 14.70 -10.23
C ASP A 320 24.43 13.93 -10.99
N PHE A 321 24.87 13.12 -11.96
CA PHE A 321 23.97 12.31 -12.77
C PHE A 321 23.21 11.26 -11.95
N GLU A 322 23.86 10.68 -10.94
CA GLU A 322 23.24 9.66 -10.09
C GLU A 322 22.15 10.27 -9.20
N GLY A 323 22.41 11.39 -8.54
CA GLY A 323 21.38 12.08 -7.77
C GLY A 323 20.20 12.54 -8.64
N LEU A 324 20.44 12.90 -9.91
CA LEU A 324 19.34 13.16 -10.85
C LEU A 324 18.51 11.90 -11.16
N CYS A 325 19.15 10.74 -11.35
CA CYS A 325 18.44 9.46 -11.50
C CYS A 325 17.59 9.16 -10.26
N GLN A 326 18.13 9.36 -9.05
CA GLN A 326 17.44 9.11 -7.78
C GLN A 326 16.25 10.06 -7.57
N ARG A 327 16.39 11.34 -7.91
CA ARG A 327 15.28 12.31 -7.86
C ARG A 327 14.17 11.97 -8.86
N ASN A 328 14.52 11.55 -10.07
CA ASN A 328 13.53 11.09 -11.06
C ASN A 328 12.82 9.81 -10.60
N LEU A 329 13.57 8.86 -10.02
CA LEU A 329 13.01 7.64 -9.45
C LEU A 329 12.02 7.96 -8.32
N ALA A 330 12.42 8.82 -7.38
CA ALA A 330 11.56 9.31 -6.30
C ALA A 330 10.29 9.98 -6.83
N ALA A 331 10.40 10.88 -7.80
CA ALA A 331 9.25 11.58 -8.37
C ALA A 331 8.28 10.65 -9.11
N ASN A 332 8.79 9.64 -9.83
CA ASN A 332 7.96 8.75 -10.63
C ASN A 332 7.37 7.58 -9.82
N THR A 333 8.14 7.05 -8.86
CA THR A 333 7.78 5.82 -8.14
C THR A 333 7.32 6.09 -6.72
N GLY A 334 7.64 7.26 -6.17
CA GLY A 334 7.33 7.67 -4.79
C GLY A 334 8.45 7.35 -3.78
N MET A 335 9.51 6.66 -4.20
CA MET A 335 10.64 6.25 -3.34
C MET A 335 11.87 6.05 -4.22
N ASN A 336 13.06 6.43 -3.74
CA ASN A 336 14.32 6.13 -4.42
C ASN A 336 15.07 4.97 -3.73
N PHE A 337 16.27 4.59 -4.20
CA PHE A 337 17.01 3.49 -3.57
C PHE A 337 17.46 3.79 -2.15
N TYR A 338 17.71 5.06 -1.85
CA TYR A 338 18.15 5.53 -0.55
C TYR A 338 17.05 5.43 0.51
N ASP A 339 15.86 5.89 0.15
CA ASP A 339 14.67 5.76 0.97
C ASP A 339 14.36 4.29 1.26
N PHE A 340 14.41 3.46 0.22
CA PHE A 340 14.12 2.03 0.34
C PHE A 340 15.15 1.31 1.21
N PHE A 341 16.43 1.62 1.05
CA PHE A 341 17.49 1.07 1.90
C PHE A 341 17.34 1.51 3.37
N THR A 342 17.00 2.77 3.60
CA THR A 342 16.74 3.31 4.94
C THR A 342 15.55 2.61 5.58
N PHE A 343 14.43 2.51 4.86
CA PHE A 343 13.24 1.76 5.27
C PHE A 343 13.60 0.32 5.68
N MET A 344 14.32 -0.41 4.82
CA MET A 344 14.74 -1.79 5.09
C MET A 344 15.64 -1.90 6.33
N SER A 345 16.52 -0.92 6.54
CA SER A 345 17.42 -0.88 7.69
C SER A 345 16.64 -0.71 9.00
N TYR A 346 15.63 0.16 9.05
CA TYR A 346 14.75 0.31 10.20
C TYR A 346 13.97 -0.98 10.53
N PHE A 347 13.40 -1.64 9.52
CA PHE A 347 12.72 -2.93 9.75
C PHE A 347 13.68 -4.04 10.14
N THR A 348 14.90 -4.04 9.62
CA THR A 348 15.95 -4.99 10.04
C THR A 348 16.27 -4.83 11.52
N LEU A 349 16.53 -3.58 11.96
CA LEU A 349 16.80 -3.27 13.37
C LEU A 349 15.62 -3.67 14.26
N ALA A 350 14.40 -3.31 13.89
CA ALA A 350 13.21 -3.61 14.68
C ALA A 350 12.97 -5.13 14.81
N ASN A 351 13.09 -5.89 13.73
CA ASN A 351 12.91 -7.34 13.76
C ASN A 351 13.99 -8.03 14.61
N LEU A 352 15.25 -7.57 14.54
CA LEU A 352 16.35 -8.11 15.37
C LEU A 352 16.17 -7.82 16.86
N VAL A 353 15.78 -6.60 17.21
CA VAL A 353 15.51 -6.20 18.60
C VAL A 353 14.39 -7.05 19.19
N LEU A 354 13.30 -7.22 18.44
CA LEU A 354 12.16 -8.03 18.89
C LEU A 354 12.51 -9.51 18.99
N LEU A 355 13.31 -10.04 18.06
CA LEU A 355 13.74 -11.44 18.09
C LEU A 355 14.58 -11.72 19.35
N ARG A 356 15.55 -10.85 19.64
CA ARG A 356 16.36 -10.90 20.87
C ARG A 356 15.53 -10.79 22.12
N TYR A 357 14.59 -9.85 22.15
CA TYR A 357 13.70 -9.68 23.29
C TYR A 357 12.88 -10.94 23.56
N ILE A 358 12.29 -11.53 22.52
CA ILE A 358 11.49 -12.77 22.64
C ILE A 358 12.38 -13.93 23.09
N ASN A 359 13.56 -14.09 22.52
CA ASN A 359 14.48 -15.18 22.88
C ASN A 359 15.00 -15.05 24.32
N ARG A 360 15.30 -13.83 24.79
CA ARG A 360 15.73 -13.59 26.19
C ARG A 360 14.61 -13.84 27.19
N ARG A 361 13.40 -13.35 26.90
CA ARG A 361 12.26 -13.40 27.83
C ARG A 361 11.59 -14.78 27.85
N TYR A 362 11.63 -15.52 26.74
CA TYR A 362 10.90 -16.78 26.56
C TYR A 362 11.79 -17.99 26.23
N GLY A 363 13.11 -17.84 26.20
CA GLY A 363 14.05 -18.92 25.87
C GLY A 363 14.07 -20.07 26.89
N SER A 364 14.08 -21.31 26.35
CA SER A 364 14.30 -22.63 26.99
C SER A 364 13.11 -23.39 27.62
N THR A 365 11.96 -22.79 27.91
CA THR A 365 10.88 -23.54 28.62
C THR A 365 9.91 -24.33 27.75
N THR A 366 9.87 -24.10 26.43
CA THR A 366 9.08 -24.92 25.49
C THR A 366 9.89 -25.14 24.23
N GLY A 367 10.25 -26.40 23.91
CA GLY A 367 11.09 -26.79 22.77
C GLY A 367 10.52 -26.52 21.36
N SER A 368 9.73 -25.46 21.20
CA SER A 368 9.28 -24.87 19.94
C SER A 368 9.64 -23.38 19.95
N SER A 369 10.46 -22.93 19.00
CA SER A 369 10.64 -21.50 18.71
C SER A 369 9.26 -20.84 18.61
N SER A 370 9.01 -19.75 19.35
CA SER A 370 7.72 -19.04 19.28
C SER A 370 7.37 -18.74 17.83
N THR A 371 6.10 -18.88 17.42
CA THR A 371 5.66 -18.54 16.06
C THR A 371 6.00 -17.10 15.67
N ILE A 372 6.08 -16.20 16.66
CA ILE A 372 6.57 -14.83 16.47
C ILE A 372 8.07 -14.83 16.12
N ALA A 373 8.89 -15.60 16.84
CA ALA A 373 10.33 -15.70 16.53
C ALA A 373 10.55 -16.26 15.12
N GLN A 374 9.79 -17.27 14.71
CA GLN A 374 9.82 -17.80 13.34
C GLN A 374 9.43 -16.73 12.29
N HIS A 375 8.40 -15.95 12.55
CA HIS A 375 7.98 -14.84 11.68
C HIS A 375 9.08 -13.78 11.58
N LEU A 376 9.64 -13.34 12.71
CA LEU A 376 10.74 -12.36 12.74
C LEU A 376 11.98 -12.87 11.99
N SER A 377 12.34 -14.14 12.13
CA SER A 377 13.44 -14.76 11.38
C SER A 377 13.15 -14.81 9.87
N MET A 378 11.93 -15.12 9.45
CA MET A 378 11.51 -15.08 8.05
C MET A 378 11.63 -13.67 7.46
N ASN A 379 11.19 -12.64 8.21
CA ASN A 379 11.34 -11.24 7.81
C ASN A 379 12.80 -10.86 7.58
N LEU A 380 13.69 -11.25 8.49
CA LEU A 380 15.13 -11.00 8.38
C LEU A 380 15.74 -11.74 7.18
N GLY A 381 15.31 -12.97 6.90
CA GLY A 381 15.70 -13.72 5.72
C GLY A 381 15.32 -12.98 4.42
N CYS A 382 14.11 -12.43 4.35
CA CYS A 382 13.67 -11.63 3.20
C CYS A 382 14.48 -10.34 3.05
N LEU A 383 14.65 -9.57 4.14
CA LEU A 383 15.43 -8.33 4.14
C LEU A 383 16.88 -8.58 3.69
N LYS A 384 17.50 -9.67 4.18
CA LYS A 384 18.84 -10.11 3.75
C LYS A 384 18.89 -10.43 2.25
N LYS A 385 17.87 -11.13 1.73
CA LYS A 385 17.78 -11.47 0.31
C LYS A 385 17.74 -10.21 -0.56
N ILE A 386 16.86 -9.27 -0.25
CA ILE A 386 16.75 -8.00 -1.02
C ILE A 386 18.04 -7.20 -0.90
N ALA A 387 18.63 -7.09 0.29
CA ALA A 387 19.92 -6.43 0.45
C ALA A 387 21.02 -7.07 -0.42
N SER A 388 20.97 -8.40 -0.61
CA SER A 388 21.93 -9.10 -1.48
C SER A 388 21.75 -8.72 -2.95
N GLU A 389 20.52 -8.48 -3.40
CA GLU A 389 20.23 -8.02 -4.77
C GLU A 389 20.70 -6.57 -4.96
N MET A 390 20.60 -5.73 -3.92
CA MET A 390 21.07 -4.34 -3.94
C MET A 390 22.61 -4.20 -4.07
N LYS A 391 23.39 -5.21 -3.68
CA LYS A 391 24.88 -5.16 -3.72
C LYS A 391 25.46 -4.81 -5.08
N HIS A 392 24.77 -5.21 -6.14
CA HIS A 392 25.26 -5.02 -7.50
C HIS A 392 24.98 -3.61 -8.05
N MET A 393 24.31 -2.75 -7.26
CA MET A 393 23.92 -1.41 -7.65
C MET A 393 24.99 -0.39 -7.29
N ARG A 394 25.77 0.02 -8.30
CA ARG A 394 26.73 1.13 -8.18
C ARG A 394 26.08 2.46 -7.77
N ALA A 395 24.77 2.59 -7.97
CA ALA A 395 23.96 3.72 -7.52
C ALA A 395 24.06 3.99 -6.02
N LEU A 396 24.40 2.98 -5.21
CA LEU A 396 24.59 3.10 -3.77
C LEU A 396 26.07 3.36 -3.39
N GLU A 397 27.00 3.37 -4.36
CA GLU A 397 28.42 3.61 -4.14
C GLU A 397 28.71 5.13 -4.23
N GLY A 398 28.84 5.81 -3.08
CA GLY A 398 29.41 7.16 -3.02
C GLY A 398 28.54 8.27 -2.42
N ASN A 399 27.27 8.01 -2.10
CA ASN A 399 26.48 8.92 -1.27
C ASN A 399 26.43 8.42 0.19
N HIS A 400 27.04 9.20 1.09
CA HIS A 400 27.11 8.91 2.52
C HIS A 400 25.94 9.51 3.33
N ASP A 401 24.92 10.06 2.69
CA ASP A 401 23.76 10.66 3.38
C ASP A 401 22.71 9.60 3.77
N CYS A 402 22.83 8.37 3.25
CA CYS A 402 21.93 7.24 3.52
C CYS A 402 22.43 6.39 4.67
N VAL A 403 22.75 7.07 5.78
CA VAL A 403 23.33 6.44 6.96
C VAL A 403 22.23 6.22 7.98
N VAL A 404 21.90 4.95 8.20
CA VAL A 404 21.20 4.58 9.43
C VAL A 404 22.25 4.48 10.53
N ASP A 405 22.39 5.57 11.26
CA ASP A 405 23.15 5.59 12.51
C ASP A 405 22.35 4.81 13.53
N ILE A 406 22.84 3.61 13.86
CA ILE A 406 22.16 2.65 14.72
C ILE A 406 21.95 3.27 16.11
N ILE A 407 22.93 4.03 16.61
CA ILE A 407 22.85 4.68 17.92
C ILE A 407 21.76 5.74 17.89
N LYS A 408 21.75 6.61 16.88
CA LYS A 408 20.70 7.63 16.74
C LYS A 408 19.31 7.00 16.55
N ALA A 409 19.21 5.90 15.80
CA ALA A 409 17.96 5.18 15.64
C ALA A 409 17.45 4.65 16.98
N PHE A 410 18.32 4.08 17.83
CA PHE A 410 17.94 3.63 19.16
C PHE A 410 17.58 4.77 20.13
N GLU A 411 18.20 5.93 19.98
CA GLU A 411 17.87 7.13 20.74
C GLU A 411 16.58 7.81 20.25
N ASP A 412 16.12 7.52 19.04
CA ASP A 412 14.90 8.08 18.46
C ASP A 412 13.63 7.45 19.08
N PRO A 413 12.79 8.23 19.79
CA PRO A 413 11.55 7.71 20.37
C PRO A 413 10.58 7.13 19.32
N ARG A 414 10.67 7.58 18.06
CA ARG A 414 9.84 7.10 16.94
C ARG A 414 10.20 5.66 16.57
N PHE A 415 11.48 5.29 16.68
CA PHE A 415 11.91 3.92 16.46
C PHE A 415 11.41 2.97 17.56
N SER A 416 11.44 3.41 18.83
CA SER A 416 10.83 2.66 19.93
C SER A 416 9.35 2.37 19.64
N LYS A 417 8.58 3.39 19.22
CA LYS A 417 7.17 3.22 18.83
C LYS A 417 6.99 2.21 17.70
N LEU A 418 7.85 2.24 16.68
CA LEU A 418 7.84 1.27 15.58
C LEU A 418 8.03 -0.16 16.13
N CYS A 419 9.06 -0.41 16.95
CA CYS A 419 9.31 -1.72 17.57
C CYS A 419 8.09 -2.20 18.38
N MET A 420 7.53 -1.34 19.22
CA MET A 420 6.35 -1.68 20.03
C MET A 420 5.12 -1.99 19.16
N HIS A 421 4.95 -1.30 18.03
CA HIS A 421 3.86 -1.60 17.11
C HIS A 421 4.07 -2.95 16.44
N ILE A 422 5.25 -3.21 15.87
CA ILE A 422 5.57 -4.49 15.21
C ILE A 422 5.37 -5.67 16.19
N GLY A 423 5.86 -5.54 17.43
CA GLY A 423 5.66 -6.56 18.48
C GLY A 423 4.18 -6.84 18.75
N ARG A 424 3.35 -5.79 18.91
CA ARG A 424 1.89 -5.93 19.09
C ARG A 424 1.21 -6.55 17.88
N THR A 425 1.59 -6.15 16.66
CA THR A 425 1.07 -6.74 15.42
C THR A 425 1.33 -8.24 15.40
N TYR A 426 2.57 -8.67 15.65
CA TYR A 426 2.89 -10.11 15.61
C TYR A 426 2.29 -10.89 16.77
N ALA A 427 2.17 -10.31 17.96
CA ALA A 427 1.40 -10.92 19.04
C ALA A 427 -0.08 -11.12 18.66
N MET A 428 -0.68 -10.16 17.97
CA MET A 428 -2.08 -10.20 17.57
C MET A 428 -2.35 -11.19 16.43
N VAL A 429 -1.56 -11.16 15.34
CA VAL A 429 -1.79 -12.05 14.18
C VAL A 429 -1.51 -13.52 14.50
N HIS A 430 -0.64 -13.79 15.49
CA HIS A 430 -0.36 -15.13 16.00
C HIS A 430 -1.19 -15.50 17.23
N GLU A 431 -2.20 -14.70 17.58
CA GLU A 431 -3.14 -14.96 18.69
C GLU A 431 -2.47 -15.16 20.07
N GLN A 432 -1.29 -14.58 20.28
CA GLN A 432 -0.53 -14.61 21.53
C GLN A 432 -0.86 -13.39 22.40
N SER A 433 -2.13 -13.27 22.81
CA SER A 433 -2.66 -12.09 23.51
C SER A 433 -1.93 -11.71 24.80
N HIS A 434 -1.34 -12.68 25.51
CA HIS A 434 -0.51 -12.45 26.70
C HIS A 434 0.76 -11.63 26.40
N LEU A 435 1.28 -11.68 25.17
CA LEU A 435 2.42 -10.87 24.74
C LEU A 435 2.01 -9.45 24.31
N SER A 436 0.75 -9.25 23.91
CA SER A 436 0.27 -7.93 23.52
C SER A 436 0.33 -6.93 24.68
N SER A 437 -0.08 -7.35 25.88
CA SER A 437 0.01 -6.52 27.10
C SER A 437 1.46 -6.27 27.52
N ASP A 438 2.36 -7.23 27.25
CA ASP A 438 3.79 -7.02 27.49
C ASP A 438 4.30 -5.88 26.61
N PHE A 439 3.99 -5.89 25.32
CA PHE A 439 4.35 -4.79 24.42
C PHE A 439 3.59 -3.46 24.67
N GLU A 440 2.63 -3.39 25.59
CA GLU A 440 2.06 -2.11 26.03
C GLU A 440 2.85 -1.49 27.19
N SER A 441 3.46 -2.34 28.02
CA SER A 441 4.19 -1.94 29.23
C SER A 441 5.70 -1.83 29.05
N THR A 442 6.24 -2.43 27.98
CA THR A 442 7.68 -2.54 27.72
C THR A 442 8.27 -1.22 27.22
N SER A 443 9.40 -0.81 27.78
CA SER A 443 10.18 0.36 27.36
C SER A 443 11.34 -0.02 26.44
N MET A 444 11.94 0.96 25.75
CA MET A 444 13.11 0.68 24.90
C MET A 444 14.30 0.10 25.69
N SER A 445 14.46 0.49 26.96
CA SER A 445 15.48 -0.10 27.84
C SER A 445 15.24 -1.56 28.20
N ASP A 446 13.99 -2.05 28.06
CA ASP A 446 13.66 -3.46 28.26
C ASP A 446 13.87 -4.28 26.98
N LEU A 447 13.74 -3.64 25.81
CA LEU A 447 13.96 -4.24 24.49
C LEU A 447 15.45 -4.37 24.15
N VAL A 448 16.27 -3.42 24.57
CA VAL A 448 17.66 -3.29 24.14
C VAL A 448 18.58 -3.16 25.36
N ASP A 449 19.49 -4.12 25.54
CA ASP A 449 20.70 -3.84 26.31
C ASP A 449 21.64 -3.02 25.41
N LEU A 450 21.64 -1.71 25.61
CA LEU A 450 22.45 -0.77 24.83
C LEU A 450 23.96 -1.05 24.96
N ASN A 451 24.40 -1.79 25.99
CA ASN A 451 25.82 -2.18 26.12
C ASN A 451 26.19 -3.35 25.21
N ASP A 452 25.26 -4.29 24.96
CA ASP A 452 25.46 -5.39 24.01
C ASP A 452 25.47 -4.87 22.56
N MET A 453 24.60 -3.91 22.24
CA MET A 453 24.45 -3.38 20.87
C MET A 453 25.53 -2.38 20.45
N LYS A 454 26.22 -1.74 21.41
CA LYS A 454 27.40 -0.88 21.14
C LYS A 454 28.60 -1.65 20.60
N SER A 455 28.59 -2.98 20.65
CA SER A 455 29.63 -3.83 20.07
C SER A 455 29.53 -3.96 18.54
N TYR A 456 28.35 -3.66 17.97
CA TYR A 456 28.11 -3.65 16.53
C TYR A 456 28.56 -2.33 15.90
N THR A 457 28.88 -2.34 14.61
CA THR A 457 29.25 -1.13 13.86
C THR A 457 28.19 -0.06 14.05
N SER A 458 28.57 1.13 14.53
CA SER A 458 27.64 2.20 14.91
C SER A 458 26.75 2.72 13.77
N GLN A 459 27.03 2.34 12.52
CA GLN A 459 26.39 2.84 11.32
C GLN A 459 26.30 1.74 10.25
N ILE A 460 25.14 1.63 9.60
CA ILE A 460 24.91 0.77 8.43
C ILE A 460 24.94 1.66 7.19
N TYR A 461 25.96 1.48 6.35
CA TYR A 461 26.21 2.33 5.18
C TYR A 461 25.91 1.65 3.85
N THR A 462 25.90 0.32 3.83
CA THR A 462 25.83 -0.45 2.58
C THR A 462 25.00 -1.71 2.75
N PRO A 463 24.47 -2.28 1.65
CA PRO A 463 23.80 -3.57 1.70
C PRO A 463 24.68 -4.69 2.29
N ASP A 464 26.00 -4.67 2.03
CA ASP A 464 26.94 -5.60 2.68
C ASP A 464 27.02 -5.42 4.20
N GLY A 465 27.02 -4.17 4.67
CA GLY A 465 26.97 -3.86 6.10
C GLY A 465 25.68 -4.36 6.75
N LEU A 466 24.54 -4.17 6.10
CA LEU A 466 23.24 -4.64 6.58
C LEU A 466 23.20 -6.17 6.67
N ILE A 467 23.71 -6.87 5.65
CA ILE A 467 23.76 -8.34 5.63
C ILE A 467 24.68 -8.87 6.71
N LYS A 468 25.88 -8.29 6.85
CA LYS A 468 26.80 -8.67 7.91
C LYS A 468 26.18 -8.46 9.28
N PHE A 469 25.48 -7.35 9.48
CA PHE A 469 24.76 -7.08 10.72
C PHE A 469 23.69 -8.12 11.04
N ILE A 470 22.92 -8.57 10.04
CA ILE A 470 21.95 -9.68 10.21
C ILE A 470 22.69 -10.98 10.57
N ASP A 471 23.75 -11.32 9.85
CA ASP A 471 24.48 -12.59 10.05
C ASP A 471 25.16 -12.67 11.41
N ASP A 472 25.85 -11.61 11.82
CA ASP A 472 26.49 -11.51 13.12
C ASP A 472 25.44 -11.59 14.24
N SER A 473 24.29 -10.92 14.06
CA SER A 473 23.23 -10.89 15.07
C SER A 473 22.48 -12.20 15.24
N VAL A 474 22.31 -12.98 14.16
CA VAL A 474 21.63 -14.30 14.17
C VAL A 474 22.58 -15.40 14.63
N ALA A 475 23.88 -15.32 14.29
CA ALA A 475 24.88 -16.30 14.74
C ALA A 475 25.06 -16.32 16.27
N GLU A 476 24.78 -15.21 16.96
CA GLU A 476 24.73 -15.12 18.41
C GLU A 476 23.53 -15.87 19.05
N GLU A 477 22.50 -16.25 18.28
CA GLU A 477 21.20 -16.75 18.78
C GLU A 477 20.91 -18.25 18.56
N ASP A 478 21.95 -19.11 18.46
CA ASP A 478 21.87 -20.59 18.31
C ASP A 478 21.71 -21.07 16.84
N PRO A 479 22.63 -21.91 16.31
CA PRO A 479 22.66 -22.36 14.91
C PRO A 479 21.46 -23.15 14.38
N PHE A 480 20.46 -23.50 15.20
CA PHE A 480 19.29 -24.30 14.78
C PHE A 480 18.21 -23.51 14.01
N VAL A 481 18.27 -22.17 13.96
CA VAL A 481 17.29 -21.32 13.25
C VAL A 481 17.53 -21.28 11.72
N LEU A 482 18.67 -21.78 11.25
CA LEU A 482 19.18 -21.59 9.88
C LEU A 482 18.76 -22.64 8.83
N HIS A 483 17.72 -23.43 9.05
CA HIS A 483 17.34 -24.51 8.10
C HIS A 483 15.98 -24.42 7.43
N ILE A 484 15.29 -23.27 7.50
CA ILE A 484 14.11 -23.03 6.65
C ILE A 484 14.14 -21.60 6.10
N ALA A 485 14.80 -21.42 4.95
CA ALA A 485 14.57 -20.34 4.00
C ALA A 485 15.05 -20.79 2.61
#